data_AF-A0A7W2AIQ0-F1
#
_entry.id   AF-A0A7W2AIQ0-F1
#
_cell.length_a   1.000
_cell.length_b   1.000
_cell.length_c   1.000
_cell.angle_alpha   90.00
_cell.angle_beta   90.00
_cell.angle_gamma   90.00
#
_symmetry.space_group_name_H-M   'P 1'
#
loop_
_entity.id
_entity.type
_entity.pdbx_description
1 polymer ?
#
loop_
_entity_poly.entity_id
_entity_poly.type
_entity_poly.pdbx_seq_one_letter_code
_entity_poly.pdbx_strand_id
1 'polypeptide(L)'
;MNQSWIDVWYQAALQNTWVREAHAKDPLLKDDFYECNGLDELFKWVKSRQSTGSAFYYDDICFINVGMEGDGFDWMVLKQGDVYLEYYTPPRNMDKYDFYRLIQRIETETLEEFWR
;
A
#
# COMPACT_ATOMS: atom_id res chain seq x y z
N MET A 1 23.04 -6.47 -6.70
CA MET A 1 22.02 -7.51 -6.87
C MET A 1 20.70 -6.78 -6.99
N ASN A 2 19.98 -6.92 -8.13
CA ASN A 2 18.64 -6.36 -8.26
C ASN A 2 17.73 -7.13 -7.30
N GLN A 3 17.39 -6.52 -6.17
CA GLN A 3 16.36 -7.04 -5.30
C GLN A 3 15.02 -6.84 -6.00
N SER A 4 14.21 -7.90 -6.11
CA SER A 4 12.82 -7.73 -6.51
C SER A 4 12.10 -7.04 -5.36
N TRP A 5 11.57 -5.84 -5.57
CA TRP A 5 10.84 -5.13 -4.53
C TRP A 5 9.57 -5.85 -4.09
N ILE A 6 8.99 -6.68 -4.97
CA ILE A 6 7.91 -7.61 -4.60
C ILE A 6 8.36 -8.52 -3.45
N ASP A 7 9.61 -8.99 -3.42
CA ASP A 7 10.10 -9.80 -2.29
C ASP A 7 10.11 -9.01 -0.98
N VAL A 8 10.51 -7.74 -1.04
CA VAL A 8 10.54 -6.85 0.13
C VAL A 8 9.13 -6.58 0.63
N TRP A 9 8.23 -6.18 -0.26
CA TRP A 9 6.84 -5.87 0.07
C TRP A 9 6.10 -7.11 0.57
N TYR A 10 6.35 -8.28 -0.03
CA TYR A 10 5.83 -9.56 0.45
C TYR A 10 6.30 -9.88 1.88
N GLN A 11 7.58 -9.68 2.20
CA GLN A 11 8.07 -9.88 3.57
C GLN A 11 7.43 -8.89 4.55
N ALA A 12 7.25 -7.63 4.16
CA ALA A 12 6.57 -6.64 4.98
C ALA A 12 5.10 -7.03 5.24
N ALA A 13 4.40 -7.53 4.22
CA ALA A 13 3.04 -8.06 4.33
C ALA A 13 2.95 -9.21 5.37
N LEU A 14 3.86 -10.18 5.30
CA LEU A 14 3.88 -11.32 6.24
C LEU A 14 4.23 -10.95 7.69
N GLN A 15 4.97 -9.86 7.88
CA GLN A 15 5.28 -9.32 9.21
C GLN A 15 4.07 -8.64 9.84
N ASN A 16 3.14 -8.10 9.03
CA ASN A 16 1.90 -7.53 9.52
C ASN A 16 0.95 -8.63 10.04
N THR A 17 0.50 -8.47 11.30
CA THR A 17 -0.30 -9.50 11.97
C THR A 17 -1.69 -9.66 11.34
N TRP A 18 -2.35 -8.57 10.95
CA TRP A 18 -3.69 -8.65 10.34
C TRP A 18 -3.67 -9.29 8.96
N VAL A 19 -2.65 -8.98 8.15
CA VAL A 19 -2.44 -9.64 6.85
C VAL A 19 -2.18 -11.13 7.04
N ARG A 20 -1.30 -11.50 7.98
CA ARG A 20 -1.01 -12.91 8.27
C ARG A 20 -2.26 -13.68 8.74
N GLU A 21 -3.10 -13.06 9.56
CA GLU A 21 -4.35 -13.67 10.02
C GLU A 21 -5.37 -13.82 8.90
N ALA A 22 -5.51 -12.82 8.02
CA ALA A 22 -6.39 -12.89 6.85
C ALA A 22 -6.02 -14.05 5.91
N HIS A 23 -4.72 -14.32 5.77
CA HIS A 23 -4.16 -15.38 4.92
C HIS A 23 -3.87 -16.70 5.65
N ALA A 24 -4.42 -16.92 6.85
CA ALA A 24 -4.16 -18.14 7.62
C ALA A 24 -4.65 -19.43 6.94
N LYS A 25 -5.68 -19.33 6.08
CA LYS A 25 -6.25 -20.47 5.33
C LYS A 25 -5.83 -20.50 3.86
N ASP A 26 -5.50 -19.33 3.30
CA ASP A 26 -5.12 -19.15 1.92
C ASP A 26 -3.87 -18.26 1.87
N PRO A 27 -2.67 -18.84 1.70
CA PRO A 27 -1.41 -18.10 1.80
C PRO A 27 -1.33 -16.98 0.78
N LEU A 28 -0.90 -15.78 1.22
CA LEU A 28 -0.50 -14.72 0.30
C LEU A 28 0.64 -15.22 -0.59
N LEU A 29 0.52 -14.98 -1.89
CA LEU A 29 1.53 -15.27 -2.89
C LEU A 29 2.11 -13.96 -3.43
N LYS A 30 3.34 -14.02 -3.94
CA LYS A 30 3.95 -12.85 -4.60
C LYS A 30 3.18 -12.41 -5.84
N ASP A 31 2.54 -13.36 -6.52
CA ASP A 31 1.72 -13.11 -7.71
C ASP A 31 0.39 -12.40 -7.38
N ASP A 32 0.03 -12.28 -6.10
CA ASP A 32 -1.14 -11.51 -5.66
C ASP A 32 -0.88 -10.00 -5.65
N PHE A 33 0.37 -9.56 -5.83
CA PHE A 33 0.73 -8.14 -5.92
C PHE A 33 0.40 -7.64 -7.33
N TYR A 34 -0.67 -6.85 -7.43
CA TYR A 34 -1.17 -6.36 -8.71
C TYR A 34 -0.46 -5.07 -9.16
N GLU A 35 0.14 -5.10 -10.36
CA GLU A 35 0.72 -3.90 -10.98
C GLU A 35 -0.36 -3.04 -11.64
N CYS A 36 -0.52 -1.81 -11.17
CA CYS A 36 -1.39 -0.83 -11.79
C CYS A 36 -0.71 -0.23 -13.03
N ASN A 37 -1.47 0.01 -14.10
CA ASN A 37 -0.96 0.64 -15.33
C ASN A 37 -0.79 2.17 -15.22
N GLY A 38 -1.18 2.77 -14.09
CA GLY A 38 -1.21 4.22 -13.91
C GLY A 38 -1.85 4.65 -12.59
N LEU A 39 -1.64 5.91 -12.22
CA LEU A 39 -2.23 6.52 -11.02
C LEU A 39 -3.76 6.48 -11.01
N ASP A 40 -4.41 6.54 -12.18
CA ASP A 40 -5.86 6.42 -12.30
C ASP A 40 -6.38 5.04 -11.89
N GLU A 41 -5.62 3.99 -12.17
CA GLU A 41 -5.96 2.62 -11.77
C GLU A 41 -5.66 2.42 -10.29
N LEU A 42 -4.51 2.89 -9.84
CA LEU A 42 -4.13 2.88 -8.43
C LEU A 42 -5.19 3.57 -7.56
N PHE A 43 -5.68 4.74 -7.97
CA PHE A 43 -6.76 5.45 -7.29
C PHE A 43 -8.05 4.62 -7.19
N LYS A 44 -8.43 3.91 -8.26
CA LYS A 44 -9.63 3.05 -8.24
C LYS A 44 -9.48 1.93 -7.22
N TRP A 45 -8.31 1.30 -7.15
CA TRP A 45 -8.02 0.26 -6.18
C TRP A 45 -8.07 0.79 -4.75
N VAL A 46 -7.43 1.93 -4.47
CA VAL A 46 -7.46 2.59 -3.14
C VAL A 46 -8.88 2.96 -2.70
N LYS A 47 -9.75 3.41 -3.62
CA LYS A 47 -11.14 3.78 -3.32
C LYS A 47 -12.09 2.58 -3.24
N SER A 48 -11.68 1.43 -3.77
CA SER A 48 -12.52 0.24 -3.80
C SER A 48 -12.42 -0.53 -2.48
N ARG A 49 -13.49 -1.25 -2.14
CA ARG A 49 -13.47 -2.13 -0.96
C ARG A 49 -12.62 -3.35 -1.29
N GLN A 50 -11.45 -3.43 -0.67
CA GLN A 50 -10.54 -4.57 -0.79
C GLN A 50 -10.59 -5.46 0.45
N SER A 51 -10.21 -6.72 0.28
CA SER A 51 -9.97 -7.63 1.40
C SER A 51 -8.64 -7.31 2.07
N THR A 52 -8.54 -7.57 3.38
CA THR A 52 -7.26 -7.54 4.09
C THR A 52 -6.25 -8.44 3.38
N GLY A 53 -5.04 -7.93 3.17
CA GLY A 53 -3.93 -8.61 2.48
C GLY A 53 -3.90 -8.38 0.96
N SER A 54 -4.94 -7.81 0.36
CA SER A 54 -4.88 -7.37 -1.04
C SER A 54 -3.78 -6.35 -1.24
N ALA A 55 -2.93 -6.57 -2.24
CA ALA A 55 -1.78 -5.72 -2.53
C ALA A 55 -1.77 -5.26 -3.98
N PHE A 56 -1.43 -3.99 -4.20
CA PHE A 56 -1.23 -3.43 -5.53
C PHE A 56 -0.16 -2.36 -5.50
N TYR A 57 0.51 -2.15 -6.61
CA TYR A 57 1.61 -1.20 -6.72
C TYR A 57 1.57 -0.43 -8.03
N TYR A 58 2.21 0.72 -8.03
CA TYR A 58 2.51 1.51 -9.21
C TYR A 58 3.90 2.09 -9.04
N ASP A 59 4.76 1.85 -10.03
CA ASP A 59 6.17 2.26 -10.01
C ASP A 59 6.90 1.80 -8.73
N ASP A 60 7.33 2.74 -7.89
CA ASP A 60 8.06 2.47 -6.67
C ASP A 60 7.19 2.44 -5.40
N ILE A 61 5.86 2.54 -5.53
CA ILE A 61 4.95 2.58 -4.37
C ILE A 61 4.00 1.38 -4.39
N CYS A 62 3.96 0.66 -3.28
CA CYS A 62 3.07 -0.47 -3.02
C CYS A 62 2.09 -0.15 -1.88
N PHE A 63 0.84 -0.55 -2.06
CA PHE A 63 -0.22 -0.47 -1.08
C PHE A 63 -0.66 -1.88 -0.70
N ILE A 64 -0.73 -2.16 0.59
CA ILE A 64 -1.23 -3.44 1.13
C ILE A 64 -2.40 -3.13 2.05
N ASN A 65 -3.57 -3.70 1.79
CA ASN A 65 -4.71 -3.52 2.66
C ASN A 65 -4.47 -4.23 3.99
N VAL A 66 -4.58 -3.54 5.12
CA VAL A 66 -4.42 -4.16 6.46
C VAL A 66 -5.76 -4.32 7.21
N GLY A 67 -6.85 -3.80 6.64
CA GLY A 67 -8.23 -4.11 7.02
C GLY A 67 -8.59 -3.84 8.48
N MET A 68 -8.10 -2.75 9.06
CA MET A 68 -8.57 -2.34 10.39
C MET A 68 -10.02 -1.84 10.28
N GLU A 69 -11.00 -2.68 10.60
CA GLU A 69 -12.40 -2.27 10.69
C GLU A 69 -12.57 -1.14 11.73
N GLY A 70 -13.20 -0.01 11.34
CA GLY A 70 -13.52 1.11 12.23
C GLY A 70 -12.83 2.43 11.85
N ASP A 71 -12.28 3.14 12.84
CA ASP A 71 -11.52 4.41 12.68
C ASP A 71 -10.03 4.18 12.34
N GLY A 72 -9.68 2.97 11.88
CA GLY A 72 -8.30 2.52 11.69
C GLY A 72 -7.71 2.88 10.33
N PHE A 73 -6.56 2.25 10.06
CA PHE A 73 -5.82 2.41 8.83
C PHE A 73 -6.15 1.35 7.79
N ASP A 74 -6.45 1.79 6.57
CA ASP A 74 -6.86 0.89 5.49
C ASP A 74 -5.66 0.29 4.77
N TRP A 75 -4.57 1.05 4.64
CA TRP A 75 -3.44 0.72 3.77
C TRP A 75 -2.11 0.83 4.49
N MET A 76 -1.27 -0.18 4.37
CA MET A 76 0.17 -0.08 4.60
C MET A 76 0.82 0.32 3.27
N VAL A 77 1.45 1.49 3.22
CA VAL A 77 2.09 2.05 2.04
C VAL A 77 3.60 1.89 2.14
N LEU A 78 4.21 1.25 1.15
CA LEU A 78 5.64 0.92 1.08
C LEU A 78 6.26 1.54 -0.17
N LYS A 79 7.36 2.28 -0.02
CA LYS A 79 8.14 2.81 -1.14
C LYS A 79 9.38 1.95 -1.40
N GLN A 80 9.92 1.95 -2.62
CA GLN A 80 11.24 1.38 -2.88
C GLN A 80 12.34 2.28 -2.33
N GLY A 81 13.47 1.70 -1.96
CA GLY A 81 14.64 2.38 -1.42
C GLY A 81 14.48 2.79 0.05
N ASP A 82 13.29 3.26 0.41
CA ASP A 82 12.87 3.55 1.77
C ASP A 82 11.68 2.64 2.08
N VAL A 83 11.84 1.67 2.99
CA VAL A 83 10.69 0.94 3.55
C VAL A 83 9.93 1.88 4.47
N TYR A 84 9.29 2.86 3.85
CA TYR A 84 8.24 3.69 4.40
C TYR A 84 7.14 2.73 4.83
N LEU A 85 6.70 2.81 6.08
CA LEU A 85 5.57 2.04 6.58
C LEU A 85 4.59 3.06 7.10
N GLU A 86 3.84 3.66 6.18
CA GLU A 86 2.72 4.51 6.55
C GLU A 86 1.46 3.68 6.56
N TYR A 87 0.69 3.89 7.61
CA TYR A 87 -0.67 3.45 7.64
C TYR A 87 -1.56 4.61 7.17
N TYR A 88 -2.25 4.41 6.05
CA TYR A 88 -3.00 5.43 5.35
C TYR A 88 -4.50 5.08 5.28
N THR A 89 -5.35 6.04 5.63
CA THR A 89 -6.81 5.95 5.46
C THR A 89 -7.26 7.04 4.50
N PRO A 90 -7.68 6.72 3.28
CA PRO A 90 -8.19 7.72 2.36
C PRO A 90 -9.43 8.40 2.95
N PRO A 91 -9.48 9.75 2.97
CA PRO A 91 -10.70 10.46 3.34
C PRO A 91 -11.89 9.99 2.49
N ARG A 92 -13.09 9.91 3.09
CA ARG A 92 -14.31 9.48 2.35
C ARG A 92 -14.53 10.30 1.08
N ASN A 93 -14.29 11.61 1.16
CA ASN A 93 -14.43 12.58 0.07
C ASN A 93 -13.14 12.83 -0.72
N MET A 94 -12.09 11.99 -0.56
CA MET A 94 -10.89 12.09 -1.39
C MET A 94 -11.27 12.01 -2.87
N ASP A 95 -10.83 13.00 -3.63
CA ASP A 95 -10.87 13.03 -5.08
C ASP A 95 -9.53 12.64 -5.71
N LYS A 96 -9.48 12.60 -7.06
CA LYS A 96 -8.26 12.24 -7.79
C LYS A 96 -7.12 13.24 -7.57
N TYR A 97 -7.43 14.52 -7.43
CA TYR A 97 -6.42 15.55 -7.26
C TYR A 97 -5.74 15.44 -5.90
N ASP A 98 -6.52 15.19 -4.84
CA ASP A 98 -6.00 14.89 -3.51
C ASP A 98 -5.14 13.64 -3.50
N PHE A 99 -5.58 12.58 -4.19
CA PHE A 99 -4.81 11.35 -4.33
C PHE A 99 -3.47 11.57 -5.07
N TYR A 100 -3.47 12.30 -6.18
CA TYR A 100 -2.24 12.57 -6.92
C TYR A 100 -1.26 13.41 -6.13
N ARG A 101 -1.75 14.36 -5.32
CA ARG A 101 -0.89 15.11 -4.39
C ARG A 101 -0.30 14.20 -3.31
N LEU A 102 -1.07 13.25 -2.78
CA LEU A 102 -0.54 12.26 -1.84
C LEU A 102 0.58 11.44 -2.47
N ILE A 103 0.36 10.90 -3.67
CA ILE A 103 1.39 10.12 -4.38
C ILE A 103 2.63 10.97 -4.63
N GLN A 104 2.48 12.19 -5.15
CA GLN A 104 3.59 13.10 -5.35
C GLN A 104 4.37 13.36 -4.06
N ARG A 105 3.67 13.53 -2.92
CA ARG A 105 4.33 13.70 -1.62
C ARG A 105 5.14 12.46 -1.22
N ILE A 106 4.56 11.26 -1.36
CA ILE A 106 5.26 9.99 -1.09
C ILE A 106 6.49 9.86 -2.00
N GLU A 107 6.39 10.25 -3.27
CA GLU A 107 7.50 10.22 -4.22
C GLU A 107 8.63 11.22 -3.85
N THR A 108 8.29 12.40 -3.33
CA THR A 108 9.26 13.49 -3.15
C THR A 108 9.79 13.68 -1.73
N GLU A 109 9.01 13.35 -0.71
CA GLU A 109 9.37 13.63 0.69
C GLU A 109 10.23 12.50 1.26
N THR A 110 11.29 12.89 1.97
CA THR A 110 12.01 11.95 2.84
C THR A 110 11.22 11.71 4.12
N LEU A 111 11.52 10.60 4.84
CA LEU A 111 10.83 10.21 6.08
C LEU A 111 10.70 11.33 7.13
N GLU A 112 11.67 12.23 7.24
CA GLU A 112 11.64 13.34 8.21
C GLU A 112 10.76 14.53 7.77
N GLU A 113 10.50 14.66 6.47
CA GLU A 113 9.78 15.79 5.89
C GLU A 113 8.28 15.55 5.87
N PHE A 114 7.85 14.29 5.79
CA PHE A 114 6.43 13.91 5.71
C PHE A 114 5.61 14.23 6.98
N TRP A 115 6.28 14.33 8.15
CA TRP A 115 5.64 14.56 9.46
C TRP A 115 5.59 16.03 9.90
N ARG A 116 6.05 16.97 9.07
CA ARG A 116 6.00 18.42 9.36
C ARG A 116 4.76 19.06 8.78
#